data_AF-A0A4R1XWG8-F1
#
_entry.id   AF-A0A4R1XWG8-F1
#
_cell.length_a   1.000
_cell.length_b   1.000
_cell.length_c   1.000
_cell.angle_alpha   90.00
_cell.angle_beta   90.00
_cell.angle_gamma   90.00
#
_symmetry.space_group_name_H-M   'P 1'
#
loop_
_entity.id
_entity.type
_entity.pdbx_description
1 polymer ?
#
loop_
_entity_poly.entity_id
_entity_poly.type
_entity_poly.pdbx_seq_one_letter_code
_entity_poly.pdbx_strand_id
1 'polypeptide(L)'
;MIKRNIRLKEVGVNVNRVCEPSVEYLKNCPKLNKDESYYLSTDGEGNQFSVIGNKSNREIFLLGASTVESMYIKHSMRPHSVLEKILLENGCDYEVKNLGASGTQVLNIINQIINKLSQKQGALVIITLPSNDFGPLRYKQGYFSTHLHHATVLPAKDLKVEKNSNLDLNLYTRNLGLIKAICEQLELNLIFTSICYTTSVDDLKILNNLAREFCIDKNIPFLDLEEEFSKNQDFFYDKLHFLPKGSQFYASKIFDFIKSDLIIDSKKKLEIYDFKYEGSLSDSIIWSEVFDVSSQSEVKLIIDFDHIVDSNNPALITVDYHCKPIKASLTKSPNDEIGYYKYVSGIKGRRIEEVYDITVPVNCTKIKIGLRAWGRKGIVVHNAEVIVLSH
;
A
#
# COMPACT_ATOMS: atom_id res chain seq x y z
N MET A 1 -15.86 36.08 -8.90
CA MET A 1 -15.46 35.69 -7.53
C MET A 1 -14.75 34.34 -7.62
N ILE A 2 -13.52 34.21 -7.11
CA ILE A 2 -12.77 32.95 -7.16
C ILE A 2 -13.11 32.13 -5.90
N LYS A 3 -13.65 30.92 -6.07
CA LYS A 3 -14.00 30.03 -4.94
C LYS A 3 -12.73 29.51 -4.27
N ARG A 4 -12.71 29.47 -2.94
CA ARG A 4 -11.63 28.85 -2.15
C ARG A 4 -12.01 27.44 -1.75
N ASN A 5 -11.06 26.51 -1.84
CA ASN A 5 -11.26 25.11 -1.44
C ASN A 5 -10.10 24.65 -0.56
N ILE A 6 -10.35 23.70 0.35
CA ILE A 6 -9.29 22.98 1.07
C ILE A 6 -8.74 21.91 0.14
N ARG A 7 -7.42 21.83 0.02
CA ARG A 7 -6.73 20.78 -0.72
C ARG A 7 -6.64 19.53 0.15
N LEU A 8 -7.57 18.61 -0.04
CA LEU A 8 -7.43 17.25 0.46
C LEU A 8 -6.38 16.54 -0.40
N LYS A 9 -5.23 16.17 0.19
CA LYS A 9 -4.22 15.40 -0.50
C LYS A 9 -4.53 13.92 -0.33
N GLU A 10 -5.00 13.29 -1.39
CA GLU A 10 -5.25 11.87 -1.48
C GLU A 10 -5.06 11.40 -2.92
N VAL A 11 -5.01 10.09 -3.13
CA VAL A 11 -4.87 9.49 -4.47
C VAL A 11 -6.13 9.73 -5.32
N GLY A 12 -7.31 9.79 -4.69
CA GLY A 12 -8.63 9.90 -5.31
C GLY A 12 -9.49 8.67 -5.06
N VAL A 13 -10.80 8.75 -5.33
CA VAL A 13 -11.77 7.65 -5.13
C VAL A 13 -11.88 6.75 -6.37
N ASN A 14 -12.09 5.45 -6.16
CA ASN A 14 -12.25 4.43 -7.21
C ASN A 14 -11.17 4.52 -8.30
N VAL A 15 -9.95 4.87 -7.91
CA VAL A 15 -8.83 4.93 -8.84
C VAL A 15 -8.47 3.50 -9.21
N ASN A 16 -8.25 3.25 -10.48
CA ASN A 16 -7.59 2.06 -10.97
C ASN A 16 -6.72 2.48 -12.15
N ARG A 17 -5.41 2.59 -11.92
CA ARG A 17 -4.47 3.02 -12.95
C ARG A 17 -3.12 2.34 -12.81
N VAL A 18 -2.42 2.25 -13.93
CA VAL A 18 -1.01 1.88 -13.94
C VAL A 18 -0.16 3.15 -13.85
N CYS A 19 0.84 3.11 -12.98
CA CYS A 19 1.84 4.15 -12.81
C CYS A 19 3.19 3.66 -13.33
N GLU A 20 3.86 4.52 -14.11
CA GLU A 20 5.23 4.29 -14.58
C GLU A 20 6.11 5.48 -14.16
N PRO A 21 7.31 5.26 -13.62
CA PRO A 21 8.22 6.35 -13.33
C PRO A 21 8.68 7.01 -14.64
N SER A 22 8.71 8.34 -14.67
CA SER A 22 9.18 9.05 -15.86
C SER A 22 10.67 8.78 -16.11
N VAL A 23 11.11 8.94 -17.37
CA VAL A 23 12.53 8.81 -17.74
C VAL A 23 13.40 9.75 -16.90
N GLU A 24 12.93 10.96 -16.61
CA GLU A 24 13.64 11.92 -15.75
C GLU A 24 13.70 11.44 -14.30
N TYR A 25 12.61 10.88 -13.76
CA TYR A 25 12.58 10.36 -12.40
C TYR A 25 13.55 9.17 -12.22
N LEU A 26 13.59 8.26 -13.20
CA LEU A 26 14.50 7.12 -13.21
C LEU A 26 15.99 7.51 -13.19
N LYS A 27 16.36 8.66 -13.77
CA LYS A 27 17.74 9.17 -13.69
C LYS A 27 18.16 9.46 -12.25
N ASN A 28 17.22 9.85 -11.40
CA ASN A 28 17.46 10.16 -9.99
C ASN A 28 17.19 8.98 -9.06
N CYS A 29 16.52 7.93 -9.54
CA CYS A 29 16.13 6.75 -8.77
C CYS A 29 16.62 5.46 -9.47
N PRO A 30 17.94 5.24 -9.58
CA PRO A 30 18.52 4.16 -10.38
C PRO A 30 18.20 2.75 -9.86
N LYS A 31 17.67 2.63 -8.62
CA LYS A 31 17.23 1.37 -8.03
C LYS A 31 15.82 0.95 -8.50
N LEU A 32 15.07 1.82 -9.16
CA LEU A 32 13.79 1.46 -9.77
C LEU A 32 14.02 0.75 -11.11
N ASN A 33 13.22 -0.28 -11.35
CA ASN A 33 13.20 -0.95 -12.64
C ASN A 33 12.45 -0.09 -13.67
N LYS A 34 13.14 0.32 -14.74
CA LYS A 34 12.59 1.14 -15.83
C LYS A 34 11.54 0.41 -16.67
N ASP A 35 11.55 -0.93 -16.63
CA ASP A 35 10.68 -1.80 -17.39
C ASP A 35 9.50 -2.27 -16.54
N GLU A 36 9.34 -1.75 -15.31
CA GLU A 36 8.28 -2.15 -14.40
C GLU A 36 7.13 -1.12 -14.34
N SER A 37 5.92 -1.65 -14.24
CA SER A 37 4.66 -0.92 -14.13
C SER A 37 3.98 -1.26 -12.81
N TYR A 38 3.38 -0.26 -12.16
CA TYR A 38 2.84 -0.41 -10.81
C TYR A 38 1.35 -0.07 -10.77
N TYR A 39 0.52 -1.00 -10.32
CA TYR A 39 -0.90 -0.73 -10.13
C TYR A 39 -1.16 0.13 -8.90
N LEU A 40 -1.97 1.17 -9.09
CA LEU A 40 -2.50 1.98 -8.00
C LEU A 40 -4.01 1.91 -8.04
N SER A 41 -4.59 1.34 -7.00
CA SER A 41 -6.03 1.21 -6.82
C SER A 41 -6.49 1.82 -5.50
N THR A 42 -7.70 2.37 -5.50
CA THR A 42 -8.37 2.85 -4.29
C THR A 42 -9.84 2.45 -4.26
N ASP A 43 -10.40 2.36 -3.04
CA ASP A 43 -11.81 2.10 -2.83
C ASP A 43 -12.68 3.37 -3.06
N GLY A 44 -13.99 3.24 -2.80
CA GLY A 44 -14.95 4.35 -2.94
C GLY A 44 -14.72 5.51 -1.96
N GLU A 45 -13.90 5.31 -0.93
CA GLU A 45 -13.47 6.34 0.01
C GLU A 45 -12.08 6.88 -0.33
N GLY A 46 -11.42 6.38 -1.38
CA GLY A 46 -10.09 6.80 -1.80
C GLY A 46 -8.96 6.26 -0.93
N ASN A 47 -9.18 5.16 -0.22
CA ASN A 47 -8.14 4.45 0.52
C ASN A 47 -7.49 3.41 -0.41
N GLN A 48 -6.17 3.32 -0.39
CA GLN A 48 -5.51 2.14 -0.95
C GLN A 48 -5.78 0.95 -0.01
N PHE A 49 -6.20 -0.17 -0.58
CA PHE A 49 -6.45 -1.42 0.17
C PHE A 49 -5.34 -2.44 -0.12
N SER A 50 -5.20 -3.43 0.76
CA SER A 50 -4.22 -4.51 0.63
C SER A 50 -4.59 -5.48 -0.51
N VAL A 51 -3.58 -6.15 -1.10
CA VAL A 51 -3.85 -7.21 -2.10
C VAL A 51 -4.61 -8.39 -1.50
N ILE A 52 -4.48 -8.66 -0.20
CA ILE A 52 -5.22 -9.72 0.49
C ILE A 52 -6.70 -9.35 0.60
N GLY A 53 -7.00 -8.05 0.73
CA GLY A 53 -8.37 -7.54 0.69
C GLY A 53 -9.22 -7.93 1.89
N ASN A 54 -8.60 -8.19 3.05
CA ASN A 54 -9.33 -8.60 4.25
C ASN A 54 -10.42 -7.58 4.61
N LYS A 55 -11.56 -8.09 5.07
CA LYS A 55 -12.67 -7.28 5.58
C LYS A 55 -12.86 -7.53 7.06
N SER A 56 -12.53 -6.54 7.87
CA SER A 56 -12.62 -6.60 9.33
C SER A 56 -13.31 -5.35 9.87
N ASN A 57 -13.97 -5.49 11.01
CA ASN A 57 -14.45 -4.35 11.78
C ASN A 57 -13.31 -3.66 12.57
N ARG A 58 -12.12 -4.25 12.61
CA ARG A 58 -10.92 -3.68 13.21
C ARG A 58 -10.05 -3.11 12.08
N GLU A 59 -9.99 -1.80 12.00
CA GLU A 59 -9.29 -1.11 10.92
C GLU A 59 -7.99 -0.47 11.44
N ILE A 60 -6.93 -0.58 10.63
CA ILE A 60 -5.67 0.17 10.79
C ILE A 60 -5.53 1.12 9.60
N PHE A 61 -5.34 2.40 9.87
CA PHE A 61 -5.10 3.43 8.86
C PHE A 61 -3.65 3.90 8.91
N LEU A 62 -2.91 3.67 7.83
CA LEU A 62 -1.58 4.21 7.62
C LEU A 62 -1.69 5.58 6.92
N LEU A 63 -1.27 6.64 7.59
CA LEU A 63 -1.24 8.00 7.05
C LEU A 63 0.20 8.48 6.92
N GLY A 64 0.47 9.26 5.88
CA GLY A 64 1.79 9.83 5.66
C GLY A 64 1.95 10.44 4.28
N ALA A 65 3.20 10.69 3.91
CA ALA A 65 3.54 11.18 2.59
C ALA A 65 3.81 10.03 1.60
N SER A 66 4.69 10.30 0.63
CA SER A 66 5.05 9.39 -0.45
C SER A 66 5.75 8.11 0.04
N THR A 67 6.44 8.16 1.18
CA THR A 67 7.01 6.97 1.84
C THR A 67 5.93 5.94 2.15
N VAL A 68 4.79 6.36 2.69
CA VAL A 68 3.65 5.48 2.98
C VAL A 68 2.87 5.16 1.70
N GLU A 69 2.65 6.15 0.82
CA GLU A 69 1.95 5.96 -0.45
C GLU A 69 2.56 4.83 -1.29
N SER A 70 3.90 4.74 -1.34
CA SER A 70 4.65 3.63 -1.94
C SER A 70 4.20 3.29 -3.37
N MET A 71 3.98 4.33 -4.19
CA MET A 71 3.40 4.22 -5.53
C MET A 71 4.23 3.33 -6.49
N TYR A 72 5.56 3.39 -6.42
CA TYR A 72 6.48 2.59 -7.26
C TYR A 72 6.96 1.32 -6.56
N ILE A 73 6.05 0.67 -5.84
CA ILE A 73 6.24 -0.65 -5.25
C ILE A 73 5.06 -1.52 -5.68
N LYS A 74 5.35 -2.79 -5.98
CA LYS A 74 4.33 -3.84 -6.22
C LYS A 74 3.27 -3.80 -5.12
N HIS A 75 2.02 -4.03 -5.50
CA HIS A 75 0.89 -3.84 -4.61
C HIS A 75 0.98 -4.77 -3.39
N SER A 76 1.42 -6.01 -3.57
CA SER A 76 1.65 -7.00 -2.50
C SER A 76 2.74 -6.57 -1.51
N MET A 77 3.70 -5.76 -1.98
CA MET A 77 4.87 -5.33 -1.21
C MET A 77 4.74 -3.92 -0.63
N ARG A 78 3.57 -3.28 -0.75
CA ARG A 78 3.31 -1.99 -0.10
C ARG A 78 3.17 -2.15 1.41
N PRO A 79 3.49 -1.11 2.20
CA PRO A 79 3.46 -1.19 3.67
C PRO A 79 2.16 -1.75 4.26
N HIS A 80 1.00 -1.36 3.73
CA HIS A 80 -0.30 -1.82 4.22
C HIS A 80 -0.60 -3.27 3.85
N SER A 81 -0.26 -3.70 2.63
CA SER A 81 -0.42 -5.10 2.20
C SER A 81 0.45 -6.03 3.03
N VAL A 82 1.71 -5.64 3.25
CA VAL A 82 2.64 -6.43 4.04
C VAL A 82 2.24 -6.47 5.52
N LEU A 83 1.79 -5.35 6.08
CA LEU A 83 1.30 -5.32 7.46
C LEU A 83 0.06 -6.20 7.63
N GLU A 84 -0.91 -6.13 6.71
CA GLU A 84 -2.10 -6.99 6.73
C GLU A 84 -1.74 -8.48 6.66
N LYS A 85 -0.78 -8.83 5.78
CA LYS A 85 -0.22 -10.19 5.69
C LYS A 85 0.32 -10.67 7.03
N ILE A 86 1.22 -9.89 7.64
CA ILE A 86 1.83 -10.23 8.94
C ILE A 86 0.76 -10.40 10.02
N LEU A 87 -0.23 -9.50 10.07
CA LEU A 87 -1.31 -9.57 11.05
C LEU A 87 -2.10 -10.87 10.92
N LEU A 88 -2.52 -11.22 9.71
CA LEU A 88 -3.31 -12.42 9.45
C LEU A 88 -2.52 -13.72 9.65
N GLU A 89 -1.24 -13.75 9.28
CA GLU A 89 -0.33 -14.87 9.58
C GLU A 89 -0.17 -15.11 11.09
N ASN A 90 -0.36 -14.06 11.90
CA ASN A 90 -0.33 -14.11 13.36
C ASN A 90 -1.74 -14.18 13.99
N GLY A 91 -2.78 -14.52 13.21
CA GLY A 91 -4.14 -14.70 13.71
C GLY A 91 -4.82 -13.41 14.16
N CYS A 92 -4.38 -12.25 13.69
CA CYS A 92 -4.98 -10.95 14.01
C CYS A 92 -5.88 -10.50 12.86
N ASP A 93 -7.21 -10.52 13.06
CA ASP A 93 -8.17 -10.08 12.05
C ASP A 93 -8.31 -8.55 11.99
N TYR A 94 -7.47 -7.90 11.19
CA TYR A 94 -7.49 -6.46 10.94
C TYR A 94 -7.47 -6.17 9.43
N GLU A 95 -8.20 -5.14 9.01
CA GLU A 95 -8.11 -4.56 7.66
C GLU A 95 -7.13 -3.38 7.71
N VAL A 96 -6.14 -3.36 6.80
CA VAL A 96 -5.13 -2.29 6.76
C VAL A 96 -5.32 -1.42 5.51
N LYS A 97 -5.56 -0.14 5.75
CA LYS A 97 -5.81 0.88 4.72
C LYS A 97 -4.66 1.89 4.67
N ASN A 98 -4.32 2.33 3.46
CA ASN A 98 -3.27 3.32 3.23
C ASN A 98 -3.84 4.61 2.64
N LEU A 99 -3.69 5.68 3.41
CA LEU A 99 -4.10 7.05 3.11
C LEU A 99 -2.88 7.95 2.81
N GLY A 100 -1.71 7.33 2.63
CA GLY A 100 -0.49 8.02 2.22
C GLY A 100 -0.66 8.67 0.85
N ALA A 101 -0.17 9.91 0.73
CA ALA A 101 -0.20 10.65 -0.53
C ALA A 101 1.02 11.56 -0.68
N SER A 102 1.60 11.61 -1.87
CA SER A 102 2.79 12.41 -2.17
C SER A 102 2.63 13.89 -1.83
N GLY A 103 3.67 14.45 -1.21
CA GLY A 103 3.69 15.85 -0.79
C GLY A 103 2.82 16.16 0.44
N THR A 104 2.15 15.19 1.05
CA THR A 104 1.38 15.38 2.30
C THR A 104 2.25 15.95 3.41
N GLN A 105 1.68 16.90 4.15
CA GLN A 105 2.24 17.53 5.35
C GLN A 105 1.25 17.36 6.52
N VAL A 106 1.62 17.60 7.77
CA VAL A 106 0.73 17.31 8.92
C VAL A 106 -0.61 18.06 8.84
N LEU A 107 -0.67 19.26 8.26
CA LEU A 107 -1.94 19.96 8.06
C LEU A 107 -2.85 19.23 7.04
N ASN A 108 -2.30 18.54 6.05
CA ASN A 108 -3.10 17.69 5.15
C ASN A 108 -3.61 16.45 5.90
N ILE A 109 -2.80 15.85 6.77
CA ILE A 109 -3.19 14.69 7.60
C ILE A 109 -4.35 15.05 8.52
N ILE A 110 -4.33 16.24 9.16
CA ILE A 110 -5.46 16.76 9.94
C ILE A 110 -6.75 16.74 9.11
N ASN A 111 -6.70 17.23 7.87
CA ASN A 111 -7.86 17.22 6.98
C ASN A 111 -8.30 15.79 6.63
N GLN A 112 -7.37 14.85 6.40
CA GLN A 112 -7.73 13.46 6.15
C GLN A 112 -8.45 12.84 7.34
N ILE A 113 -7.96 13.03 8.57
CA ILE A 113 -8.58 12.47 9.79
C ILE A 113 -10.01 12.98 9.94
N ILE A 114 -10.22 14.31 9.88
CA ILE A 114 -11.54 14.91 10.05
C ILE A 114 -12.52 14.42 8.97
N ASN A 115 -12.10 14.41 7.71
CA ASN A 115 -13.02 14.14 6.60
C ASN A 115 -13.23 12.65 6.34
N LYS A 116 -12.30 11.76 6.74
CA LYS A 116 -12.35 10.33 6.40
C LYS A 116 -12.52 9.41 7.61
N LEU A 117 -12.03 9.82 8.78
CA LEU A 117 -11.95 8.93 9.95
C LEU A 117 -12.92 9.31 11.08
N SER A 118 -13.79 10.30 10.87
CA SER A 118 -14.75 10.76 11.89
C SER A 118 -15.78 9.72 12.33
N GLN A 119 -15.97 8.65 11.55
CA GLN A 119 -16.89 7.55 11.84
C GLN A 119 -16.15 6.24 12.16
N LYS A 120 -14.85 6.30 12.47
CA LYS A 120 -13.97 5.13 12.62
C LYS A 120 -13.54 4.89 14.07
N GLN A 121 -14.46 5.10 15.01
CA GLN A 121 -14.22 4.89 16.45
C GLN A 121 -13.52 3.56 16.73
N GLY A 122 -12.48 3.59 17.57
CA GLY A 122 -11.66 2.43 17.93
C GLY A 122 -10.60 2.03 16.90
N ALA A 123 -10.61 2.60 15.69
CA ALA A 123 -9.58 2.30 14.70
C ALA A 123 -8.19 2.78 15.15
N LEU A 124 -7.15 2.06 14.70
CA LEU A 124 -5.76 2.42 14.93
C LEU A 124 -5.27 3.31 13.78
N VAL A 125 -4.74 4.48 14.12
CA VAL A 125 -4.20 5.48 13.19
C VAL A 125 -2.70 5.57 13.40
N ILE A 126 -1.94 5.13 12.40
CA ILE A 126 -0.48 5.17 12.42
C ILE A 126 -0.03 6.25 11.44
N ILE A 127 0.62 7.28 11.98
CA ILE A 127 1.08 8.43 11.20
C ILE A 127 2.59 8.36 11.06
N THR A 128 3.06 8.03 9.86
CA THR A 128 4.45 8.28 9.48
C THR A 128 4.62 9.76 9.23
N LEU A 129 5.38 10.41 10.10
CA LEU A 129 5.59 11.85 10.00
C LEU A 129 6.15 12.20 8.61
N PRO A 130 5.57 13.19 7.91
CA PRO A 130 5.97 13.45 6.55
C PRO A 130 7.19 14.37 6.46
N SER A 131 8.16 14.01 5.61
CA SER A 131 9.32 14.86 5.32
C SER A 131 8.95 16.21 4.68
N ASN A 132 7.75 16.32 4.09
CA ASN A 132 7.32 17.53 3.40
C ASN A 132 6.96 18.70 4.33
N ASP A 133 6.85 18.49 5.64
CA ASP A 133 6.60 19.56 6.62
C ASP A 133 7.68 20.63 6.60
N PHE A 134 8.89 20.25 6.24
CA PHE A 134 10.00 21.19 6.16
C PHE A 134 9.79 22.32 5.15
N GLY A 135 9.12 22.03 4.03
CA GLY A 135 8.79 23.01 2.99
C GLY A 135 7.94 24.18 3.51
N PRO A 136 6.71 23.97 3.99
CA PRO A 136 5.85 25.02 4.51
C PRO A 136 6.46 25.78 5.68
N LEU A 137 7.18 25.10 6.59
CA LEU A 137 7.78 25.72 7.78
C LEU A 137 8.86 26.77 7.48
N ARG A 138 9.40 26.78 6.25
CA ARG A 138 10.32 27.81 5.76
C ARG A 138 9.63 29.11 5.33
N TYR A 139 8.31 29.10 5.09
CA TYR A 139 7.59 30.31 4.68
C TYR A 139 7.11 31.11 5.88
N LYS A 140 7.00 32.42 5.71
CA LYS A 140 6.49 33.32 6.74
C LYS A 140 5.07 32.97 7.23
N GLN A 141 4.26 32.38 6.36
CA GLN A 141 2.90 31.93 6.65
C GLN A 141 2.81 30.45 7.03
N GLY A 142 3.94 29.74 7.12
CA GLY A 142 3.98 28.31 7.44
C GLY A 142 3.11 27.46 6.51
N TYR A 143 2.30 26.59 7.11
CA TYR A 143 1.32 25.73 6.43
C TYR A 143 0.21 26.46 5.67
N PHE A 144 0.01 27.75 5.93
CA PHE A 144 -0.99 28.59 5.28
C PHE A 144 -0.45 29.39 4.10
N SER A 145 0.81 29.15 3.73
CA SER A 145 1.47 29.73 2.56
C SER A 145 0.65 29.53 1.28
N THR A 146 0.68 30.53 0.40
CA THR A 146 0.09 30.48 -0.95
C THR A 146 0.99 29.79 -1.99
N HIS A 147 2.09 29.18 -1.53
CA HIS A 147 3.08 28.54 -2.41
C HIS A 147 2.47 27.36 -3.18
N LEU A 148 2.68 27.32 -4.50
CA LEU A 148 2.06 26.34 -5.40
C LEU A 148 2.10 24.88 -4.91
N HIS A 149 3.25 24.45 -4.38
CA HIS A 149 3.46 23.06 -3.97
C HIS A 149 3.03 22.75 -2.52
N HIS A 150 2.91 23.76 -1.66
CA HIS A 150 2.72 23.59 -0.20
C HIS A 150 1.39 24.19 0.32
N ALA A 151 0.66 24.92 -0.52
CA ALA A 151 -0.63 25.50 -0.15
C ALA A 151 -1.65 24.41 0.21
N THR A 152 -2.28 24.58 1.39
CA THR A 152 -3.40 23.74 1.85
C THR A 152 -4.75 24.32 1.44
N VAL A 153 -4.81 25.62 1.12
CA VAL A 153 -6.02 26.28 0.63
C VAL A 153 -5.78 26.78 -0.79
N LEU A 154 -6.69 26.44 -1.70
CA LEU A 154 -6.65 26.80 -3.11
C LEU A 154 -7.58 27.98 -3.40
N PRO A 155 -7.32 28.78 -4.46
CA PRO A 155 -6.18 28.68 -5.37
C PRO A 155 -4.86 29.09 -4.70
N ALA A 156 -3.79 28.33 -4.99
CA ALA A 156 -2.43 28.80 -4.73
C ALA A 156 -2.12 29.96 -5.70
N LYS A 157 -1.28 30.90 -5.27
CA LYS A 157 -1.10 32.16 -6.01
C LYS A 157 0.32 32.37 -6.52
N ASP A 158 1.32 31.87 -5.80
CA ASP A 158 2.68 32.37 -5.96
C ASP A 158 3.71 31.22 -5.95
N LEU A 159 4.64 31.24 -6.91
CA LEU A 159 5.89 30.46 -6.80
C LEU A 159 6.91 31.14 -5.88
N LYS A 160 6.78 32.46 -5.68
CA LYS A 160 7.67 33.27 -4.86
C LYS A 160 6.95 33.75 -3.62
N VAL A 161 7.04 32.97 -2.55
CA VAL A 161 6.52 33.34 -1.21
C VAL A 161 7.69 33.72 -0.31
N GLU A 162 7.51 34.75 0.51
CA GLU A 162 8.48 35.21 1.51
C GLU A 162 8.86 34.06 2.46
N LYS A 163 10.16 33.86 2.64
CA LYS A 163 10.72 32.84 3.54
C LYS A 163 11.18 33.49 4.85
N ASN A 164 11.01 32.79 5.95
CA ASN A 164 11.64 33.17 7.22
C ASN A 164 13.12 32.74 7.20
N SER A 165 13.96 33.47 7.94
CA SER A 165 15.35 33.05 8.19
C SER A 165 15.44 31.81 9.08
N ASN A 166 14.46 31.64 9.98
CA ASN A 166 14.35 30.50 10.91
C ASN A 166 13.06 29.72 10.66
N LEU A 167 13.09 28.41 10.94
CA LEU A 167 11.90 27.55 10.89
C LEU A 167 10.96 27.87 12.05
N ASP A 168 9.66 27.99 11.77
CA ASP A 168 8.65 28.16 12.83
C ASP A 168 8.20 26.79 13.38
N LEU A 169 9.07 26.18 14.18
CA LEU A 169 8.87 24.83 14.74
C LEU A 169 7.66 24.73 15.67
N ASN A 170 7.17 25.85 16.21
CA ASN A 170 5.96 25.88 17.03
C ASN A 170 4.71 25.52 16.22
N LEU A 171 4.67 25.81 14.91
CA LEU A 171 3.57 25.41 14.05
C LEU A 171 3.51 23.89 13.87
N TYR A 172 4.67 23.24 13.82
CA TYR A 172 4.78 21.79 13.69
C TYR A 172 4.22 21.11 14.94
N THR A 173 4.74 21.45 16.13
CA THR A 173 4.30 20.88 17.40
C THR A 173 2.82 21.19 17.69
N ARG A 174 2.35 22.39 17.37
CA ARG A 174 0.92 22.74 17.45
C ARG A 174 0.06 21.81 16.59
N ASN A 175 0.48 21.51 15.37
CA ASN A 175 -0.28 20.63 14.48
C ASN A 175 -0.27 19.17 14.96
N LEU A 176 0.82 18.68 15.57
CA LEU A 176 0.83 17.38 16.25
C LEU A 176 -0.17 17.36 17.43
N GLY A 177 -0.23 18.45 18.19
CA GLY A 177 -1.24 18.65 19.24
C GLY A 177 -2.68 18.62 18.73
N LEU A 178 -2.95 19.24 17.57
CA LEU A 178 -4.26 19.18 16.93
C LEU A 178 -4.61 17.76 16.49
N ILE A 179 -3.67 17.01 15.91
CA ILE A 179 -3.88 15.61 15.54
C ILE A 179 -4.27 14.79 16.78
N LYS A 180 -3.50 14.91 17.87
CA LYS A 180 -3.81 14.23 19.15
C LYS A 180 -5.23 14.55 19.62
N ALA A 181 -5.57 15.84 19.72
CA ALA A 181 -6.86 16.28 20.21
C ALA A 181 -8.03 15.78 19.34
N ILE A 182 -7.85 15.76 18.01
CA ILE A 182 -8.85 15.23 17.07
C ILE A 182 -9.00 13.71 17.25
N CYS A 183 -7.90 12.97 17.31
CA CYS A 183 -7.93 11.52 17.52
C CYS A 183 -8.62 11.17 18.85
N GLU A 184 -8.33 11.87 19.95
CA GLU A 184 -9.01 11.67 21.23
C GLU A 184 -10.52 11.95 21.14
N GLN A 185 -10.90 13.05 20.48
CA GLN A 185 -12.30 13.44 20.32
C GLN A 185 -13.09 12.47 19.43
N LEU A 186 -12.43 11.83 18.47
CA LEU A 186 -13.00 10.82 17.58
C LEU A 186 -12.81 9.38 18.10
N GLU A 187 -12.23 9.23 19.29
CA GLU A 187 -11.92 7.93 19.91
C GLU A 187 -11.09 7.02 18.99
N LEU A 188 -10.08 7.59 18.34
CA LEU A 188 -9.10 6.91 17.50
C LEU A 188 -7.83 6.62 18.32
N ASN A 189 -7.29 5.41 18.17
CA ASN A 189 -6.01 5.05 18.78
C ASN A 189 -4.87 5.63 17.93
N LEU A 190 -4.01 6.47 18.50
CA LEU A 190 -2.99 7.21 17.75
C LEU A 190 -1.57 6.70 18.04
N ILE A 191 -0.81 6.44 16.97
CA ILE A 191 0.64 6.19 17.00
C ILE A 191 1.32 7.11 16.00
N PHE A 192 2.44 7.71 16.40
CA PHE A 192 3.36 8.37 15.48
C PHE A 192 4.56 7.47 15.19
N THR A 193 5.08 7.55 13.97
CA THR A 193 6.43 7.05 13.65
C THR A 193 7.32 8.19 13.20
N SER A 194 8.62 8.07 13.41
CA SER A 194 9.60 9.02 12.86
C SER A 194 9.46 9.16 11.33
N ILE A 195 9.92 10.29 10.80
CA ILE A 195 10.19 10.45 9.36
C ILE A 195 11.26 9.42 8.97
N CYS A 196 10.91 8.51 8.08
CA CYS A 196 11.85 7.51 7.57
C CYS A 196 12.64 8.07 6.38
N TYR A 197 13.96 8.03 6.47
CA TYR A 197 14.85 8.48 5.40
C TYR A 197 16.18 7.73 5.48
N THR A 198 16.92 7.70 4.36
CA THR A 198 18.31 7.24 4.34
C THR A 198 19.27 8.43 4.30
N THR A 199 20.47 8.26 4.88
CA THR A 199 21.51 9.29 5.05
C THR A 199 21.12 10.46 5.96
N SER A 200 22.06 11.10 6.66
CA SER A 200 21.72 12.21 7.56
C SER A 200 21.15 13.41 6.78
N VAL A 201 19.91 13.77 7.06
CA VAL A 201 19.30 15.03 6.63
C VAL A 201 18.99 15.82 7.89
N ASP A 202 19.90 16.75 8.26
CA ASP A 202 19.84 17.46 9.54
C ASP A 202 18.48 18.13 9.78
N ASP A 203 17.89 18.68 8.72
CA ASP A 203 16.56 19.28 8.74
C ASP A 203 15.46 18.29 9.18
N LEU A 204 15.50 17.04 8.72
CA LEU A 204 14.53 16.01 9.10
C LEU A 204 14.79 15.48 10.51
N LYS A 205 16.06 15.42 10.91
CA LYS A 205 16.45 15.05 12.28
C LYS A 205 15.89 16.03 13.31
N ILE A 206 15.88 17.33 13.01
CA ILE A 206 15.27 18.35 13.87
C ILE A 206 13.76 18.05 14.07
N LEU A 207 13.04 17.73 13.00
CA LEU A 207 11.61 17.41 13.10
C LEU A 207 11.36 16.11 13.88
N ASN A 208 12.17 15.08 13.66
CA ASN A 208 12.11 13.83 14.43
C ASN A 208 12.37 14.05 15.92
N ASN A 209 13.37 14.86 16.28
CA ASN A 209 13.66 15.22 17.68
C ASN A 209 12.45 15.91 18.34
N LEU A 210 11.89 16.92 17.68
CA LEU A 210 10.71 17.62 18.19
C LEU A 210 9.51 16.70 18.36
N ALA A 211 9.29 15.78 17.41
CA ALA A 211 8.20 14.82 17.49
C ALA A 211 8.38 13.83 18.66
N ARG A 212 9.60 13.34 18.89
CA ARG A 212 9.92 12.50 20.05
C ARG A 212 9.63 13.21 21.36
N GLU A 213 10.19 14.41 21.53
CA GLU A 213 10.00 15.22 22.74
C GLU A 213 8.52 15.50 22.99
N PHE A 214 7.78 15.86 21.93
CA PHE A 214 6.34 16.07 21.99
C PHE A 214 5.58 14.80 22.40
N CYS A 215 5.89 13.65 21.80
CA CYS A 215 5.20 12.39 22.11
C CYS A 215 5.49 11.92 23.55
N ILE A 216 6.72 12.11 24.05
CA ILE A 216 7.08 11.84 25.45
C ILE A 216 6.28 12.76 26.39
N ASP A 217 6.27 14.07 26.15
CA ASP A 217 5.52 15.04 26.97
C ASP A 217 4.02 14.76 26.99
N LYS A 218 3.46 14.31 25.87
CA LYS A 218 2.03 14.04 25.71
C LYS A 218 1.61 12.59 25.93
N ASN A 219 2.55 11.72 26.34
CA ASN A 219 2.32 10.29 26.52
C ASN A 219 1.64 9.63 25.30
N ILE A 220 2.13 9.95 24.10
CA ILE A 220 1.67 9.34 22.84
C ILE A 220 2.67 8.25 22.46
N PRO A 221 2.22 7.03 22.09
CA PRO A 221 3.11 6.02 21.55
C PRO A 221 3.88 6.54 20.32
N PHE A 222 5.21 6.41 20.35
CA PHE A 222 6.09 6.84 19.27
C PHE A 222 7.04 5.70 18.88
N LEU A 223 6.93 5.24 17.64
CA LEU A 223 7.83 4.25 17.06
C LEU A 223 8.96 4.98 16.32
N ASP A 224 10.13 5.07 16.95
CA ASP A 224 11.31 5.68 16.34
C ASP A 224 12.01 4.68 15.41
N LEU A 225 12.09 5.03 14.13
CA LEU A 225 12.70 4.21 13.08
C LEU A 225 13.89 4.92 12.42
N GLU A 226 14.23 6.14 12.86
CA GLU A 226 15.24 6.98 12.22
C GLU A 226 16.61 6.28 12.17
N GLU A 227 17.06 5.72 13.29
CA GLU A 227 18.39 5.11 13.38
C GLU A 227 18.50 3.87 12.46
N GLU A 228 17.46 3.04 12.42
CA GLU A 228 17.47 1.80 11.66
C GLU A 228 17.39 2.06 10.14
N PHE A 229 16.55 3.02 9.71
CA PHE A 229 16.46 3.39 8.30
C PHE A 229 17.64 4.22 7.80
N SER A 230 18.19 5.14 8.61
CA SER A 230 19.28 6.02 8.17
C SER A 230 20.55 5.26 7.80
N LYS A 231 20.76 4.08 8.39
CA LYS A 231 21.90 3.19 8.16
C LYS A 231 21.73 2.23 6.98
N ASN A 232 20.53 2.07 6.44
CA ASN A 232 20.24 1.01 5.46
C ASN A 232 19.66 1.56 4.16
N GLN A 233 20.54 1.80 3.19
CA GLN A 233 20.14 2.31 1.87
C GLN A 233 19.34 1.29 1.05
N ASP A 234 19.41 -0.02 1.36
CA ASP A 234 18.70 -1.06 0.61
C ASP A 234 17.20 -1.08 0.90
N PHE A 235 16.77 -0.30 1.90
CA PHE A 235 15.36 -0.07 2.17
C PHE A 235 14.74 0.99 1.29
N PHE A 236 15.52 1.74 0.50
CA PHE A 236 15.00 2.86 -0.29
C PHE A 236 15.50 2.85 -1.73
N TYR A 237 14.65 3.26 -2.67
CA TYR A 237 15.06 3.49 -4.06
C TYR A 237 15.55 4.92 -4.32
N ASP A 238 15.28 5.82 -3.39
CA ASP A 238 15.87 7.15 -3.28
C ASP A 238 16.13 7.51 -1.81
N LYS A 239 16.04 8.78 -1.41
CA LYS A 239 16.28 9.18 -0.02
C LYS A 239 15.12 8.89 0.96
N LEU A 240 13.91 8.72 0.46
CA LEU A 240 12.67 8.77 1.26
C LEU A 240 11.69 7.65 0.95
N HIS A 241 11.75 7.06 -0.23
CA HIS A 241 10.76 6.10 -0.69
C HIS A 241 11.25 4.66 -0.63
N PHE A 242 10.42 3.79 -0.09
CA PHE A 242 10.79 2.42 0.19
C PHE A 242 11.01 1.58 -1.06
N LEU A 243 11.95 0.64 -0.97
CA LEU A 243 11.95 -0.59 -1.75
C LEU A 243 11.09 -1.65 -1.04
N PRO A 244 10.73 -2.77 -1.69
CA PRO A 244 10.00 -3.88 -1.06
C PRO A 244 10.57 -4.30 0.31
N LYS A 245 11.91 -4.36 0.43
CA LYS A 245 12.59 -4.68 1.70
C LYS A 245 12.33 -3.64 2.79
N GLY A 246 12.28 -2.35 2.44
CA GLY A 246 11.96 -1.27 3.37
C GLY A 246 10.52 -1.34 3.86
N SER A 247 9.56 -1.61 2.97
CA SER A 247 8.16 -1.83 3.35
C SER A 247 7.99 -3.02 4.28
N GLN A 248 8.68 -4.13 4.00
CA GLN A 248 8.67 -5.31 4.87
C GLN A 248 9.21 -5.00 6.26
N PHE A 249 10.37 -4.35 6.31
CA PHE A 249 10.98 -3.95 7.57
C PHE A 249 10.08 -2.99 8.36
N TYR A 250 9.52 -1.98 7.69
CA TYR A 250 8.57 -1.03 8.28
C TYR A 250 7.35 -1.73 8.88
N ALA A 251 6.70 -2.61 8.11
CA ALA A 251 5.52 -3.36 8.54
C ALA A 251 5.83 -4.29 9.72
N SER A 252 6.95 -5.02 9.69
CA SER A 252 7.38 -5.87 10.80
C SER A 252 7.62 -5.05 12.08
N LYS A 253 8.24 -3.87 11.98
CA LYS A 253 8.45 -2.99 13.14
C LYS A 253 7.16 -2.45 13.71
N ILE A 254 6.19 -2.08 12.87
CA ILE A 254 4.85 -1.72 13.34
C ILE A 254 4.23 -2.90 14.10
N PHE A 255 4.19 -4.08 13.48
CA PHE A 255 3.59 -5.26 14.09
C PHE A 255 4.22 -5.54 15.46
N ASP A 256 5.55 -5.59 15.53
CA ASP A 256 6.27 -5.82 16.79
C ASP A 256 5.97 -4.77 17.85
N PHE A 257 5.74 -3.52 17.45
CA PHE A 257 5.41 -2.43 18.35
C PHE A 257 3.99 -2.52 18.91
N ILE A 258 3.02 -3.01 18.13
CA ILE A 258 1.60 -3.03 18.51
C ILE A 258 1.09 -4.41 18.96
N LYS A 259 1.85 -5.49 18.75
CA LYS A 259 1.36 -6.87 18.92
C LYS A 259 0.83 -7.22 20.30
N SER A 260 1.29 -6.56 21.37
CA SER A 260 0.76 -6.78 22.72
C SER A 260 -0.69 -6.33 22.88
N ASP A 261 -1.12 -5.38 22.05
CA ASP A 261 -2.41 -4.72 22.14
C ASP A 261 -3.40 -5.25 21.08
N LEU A 262 -2.92 -6.13 20.20
CA LEU A 262 -3.73 -6.76 19.16
C LEU A 262 -4.63 -7.85 19.73
N ILE A 263 -5.83 -7.93 19.20
CA ILE A 263 -6.76 -9.02 19.51
C ILE A 263 -6.50 -10.18 18.53
N ILE A 264 -6.10 -11.32 19.07
CA ILE A 264 -5.99 -12.57 18.33
C ILE A 264 -7.39 -13.14 18.11
N ASP A 265 -7.78 -13.32 16.86
CA ASP A 265 -9.01 -13.99 16.44
C ASP A 265 -8.65 -15.10 15.44
N SER A 266 -8.59 -16.33 15.94
CA SER A 266 -8.17 -17.50 15.15
C SER A 266 -9.24 -18.01 14.18
N LYS A 267 -10.38 -17.32 14.04
CA LYS A 267 -11.42 -17.71 13.07
C LYS A 267 -10.93 -17.57 11.65
N LYS A 268 -10.21 -16.47 11.36
CA LYS A 268 -9.62 -16.29 10.04
C LYS A 268 -8.27 -16.97 9.96
N LYS A 269 -8.05 -17.66 8.86
CA LYS A 269 -6.79 -18.35 8.56
C LYS A 269 -6.32 -17.93 7.18
N LEU A 270 -5.13 -17.35 7.13
CA LEU A 270 -4.42 -17.05 5.90
C LEU A 270 -3.50 -18.22 5.55
N GLU A 271 -3.64 -18.75 4.34
CA GLU A 271 -2.75 -19.75 3.77
C GLU A 271 -2.20 -19.22 2.44
N ILE A 272 -0.90 -19.42 2.23
CA ILE A 272 -0.18 -18.96 1.04
C ILE A 272 0.47 -20.16 0.38
N TYR A 273 0.22 -20.32 -0.92
CA TYR A 273 0.73 -21.42 -1.73
C TYR A 273 1.55 -20.86 -2.89
N ASP A 274 2.85 -21.12 -2.89
CA ASP A 274 3.74 -20.67 -3.96
C ASP A 274 3.60 -21.57 -5.20
N PHE A 275 3.50 -20.94 -6.37
CA PHE A 275 3.84 -21.62 -7.61
C PHE A 275 5.36 -21.77 -7.64
N LYS A 276 5.87 -22.99 -7.43
CA LYS A 276 7.30 -23.33 -7.51
C LYS A 276 7.78 -23.27 -8.97
N TYR A 277 7.60 -22.14 -9.63
CA TYR A 277 7.87 -21.92 -11.04
C TYR A 277 8.33 -20.48 -11.32
N GLU A 278 9.49 -20.36 -11.95
CA GLU A 278 10.05 -19.12 -12.48
C GLU A 278 10.48 -19.40 -13.92
N GLY A 279 10.02 -18.59 -14.88
CA GLY A 279 10.38 -18.74 -16.29
C GLY A 279 9.25 -18.48 -17.29
N SER A 280 9.54 -18.76 -18.56
CA SER A 280 8.58 -18.56 -19.66
C SER A 280 7.55 -19.69 -19.72
N LEU A 281 6.27 -19.35 -19.57
CA LEU A 281 5.19 -20.34 -19.67
C LEU A 281 5.22 -21.06 -21.03
N SER A 282 4.92 -22.37 -21.00
CA SER A 282 4.69 -23.19 -22.18
C SER A 282 3.20 -23.41 -22.41
N ASP A 283 2.87 -24.19 -23.43
CA ASP A 283 1.51 -24.67 -23.68
C ASP A 283 1.05 -25.71 -22.66
N SER A 284 1.93 -26.23 -21.80
CA SER A 284 1.54 -27.11 -20.69
C SER A 284 1.10 -26.31 -19.48
N ILE A 285 0.13 -26.83 -18.75
CA ILE A 285 -0.36 -26.17 -17.53
C ILE A 285 0.60 -26.47 -16.38
N ILE A 286 1.09 -25.43 -15.74
CA ILE A 286 1.82 -25.50 -14.48
C ILE A 286 0.80 -25.33 -13.36
N TRP A 287 0.51 -26.42 -12.65
CA TRP A 287 -0.45 -26.43 -11.55
C TRP A 287 0.21 -26.07 -10.22
N SER A 288 -0.53 -25.33 -9.39
CA SER A 288 -0.28 -25.24 -7.96
C SER A 288 -0.49 -26.61 -7.30
N GLU A 289 -0.11 -26.71 -6.03
CA GLU A 289 -0.61 -27.77 -5.16
C GLU A 289 -2.14 -27.67 -5.02
N VAL A 290 -2.79 -28.78 -4.67
CA VAL A 290 -4.22 -28.78 -4.34
C VAL A 290 -4.37 -28.30 -2.91
N PHE A 291 -5.28 -27.37 -2.68
CA PHE A 291 -5.55 -26.83 -1.36
C PHE A 291 -7.04 -26.84 -1.04
N ASP A 292 -7.34 -26.95 0.25
CA ASP A 292 -8.69 -26.97 0.78
C ASP A 292 -9.28 -25.56 0.75
N VAL A 293 -10.56 -25.49 0.41
CA VAL A 293 -11.33 -24.24 0.40
C VAL A 293 -12.72 -24.51 0.95
N SER A 294 -13.40 -23.44 1.34
CA SER A 294 -14.83 -23.47 1.62
C SER A 294 -15.54 -22.45 0.75
N SER A 295 -16.87 -22.51 0.70
CA SER A 295 -17.69 -21.49 0.02
C SER A 295 -17.52 -20.07 0.58
N GLN A 296 -16.94 -19.93 1.78
CA GLN A 296 -16.65 -18.66 2.42
C GLN A 296 -15.21 -18.21 2.19
N SER A 297 -14.34 -19.06 1.66
CA SER A 297 -12.94 -18.71 1.42
C SER A 297 -12.82 -17.69 0.29
N GLU A 298 -12.00 -16.68 0.53
CA GLU A 298 -11.55 -15.74 -0.49
C GLU A 298 -10.23 -16.25 -1.08
N VAL A 299 -10.22 -16.50 -2.39
CA VAL A 299 -9.02 -16.99 -3.09
C VAL A 299 -8.53 -15.93 -4.06
N LYS A 300 -7.26 -15.58 -3.95
CA LYS A 300 -6.59 -14.65 -4.85
C LYS A 300 -5.35 -15.30 -5.44
N LEU A 301 -5.10 -15.03 -6.71
CA LEU A 301 -3.86 -15.38 -7.38
C LEU A 301 -3.09 -14.09 -7.68
N ILE A 302 -1.87 -13.97 -7.17
CA ILE A 302 -0.97 -12.87 -7.46
C ILE A 302 0.08 -13.38 -8.44
N ILE A 303 0.28 -12.68 -9.56
CA ILE A 303 1.26 -13.06 -10.59
C ILE A 303 2.14 -11.84 -10.88
N ASP A 304 3.44 -12.00 -10.74
CA ASP A 304 4.46 -11.03 -11.16
C ASP A 304 5.17 -11.55 -12.40
N PHE A 305 5.03 -10.86 -13.53
CA PHE A 305 5.50 -11.35 -14.83
C PHE A 305 5.91 -10.24 -15.79
N ASP A 306 6.82 -10.57 -16.72
CA ASP A 306 7.08 -9.77 -17.93
C ASP A 306 6.12 -10.15 -19.05
N HIS A 307 5.51 -9.15 -19.70
CA HIS A 307 4.72 -9.37 -20.92
C HIS A 307 5.58 -9.17 -22.17
N ILE A 308 6.02 -10.25 -22.82
CA ILE A 308 6.97 -10.17 -23.95
C ILE A 308 6.27 -10.03 -25.31
N VAL A 309 5.12 -10.68 -25.51
CA VAL A 309 4.51 -10.83 -26.84
C VAL A 309 3.51 -9.73 -27.15
N ASP A 310 3.28 -9.49 -28.43
CA ASP A 310 2.22 -8.62 -28.94
C ASP A 310 0.86 -9.34 -28.94
N SER A 311 0.40 -9.80 -27.77
CA SER A 311 -0.91 -10.42 -27.60
C SER A 311 -1.63 -9.75 -26.45
N ASN A 312 -2.91 -9.43 -26.59
CA ASN A 312 -3.71 -8.93 -25.47
C ASN A 312 -3.93 -10.00 -24.39
N ASN A 313 -3.78 -11.27 -24.76
CA ASN A 313 -4.02 -12.44 -23.93
C ASN A 313 -2.82 -13.38 -24.03
N PRO A 314 -1.67 -13.07 -23.41
CA PRO A 314 -0.46 -13.89 -23.53
C PRO A 314 -0.51 -15.20 -22.74
N ALA A 315 -1.39 -15.30 -21.73
CA ALA A 315 -1.49 -16.48 -20.87
C ALA A 315 -2.93 -16.70 -20.37
N LEU A 316 -3.13 -17.85 -19.75
CA LEU A 316 -4.35 -18.29 -19.09
C LEU A 316 -4.06 -18.60 -17.63
N ILE A 317 -5.00 -18.19 -16.77
CA ILE A 317 -5.23 -18.80 -15.48
C ILE A 317 -6.29 -19.88 -15.68
N THR A 318 -6.00 -21.09 -15.24
CA THR A 318 -6.95 -22.20 -15.19
C THR A 318 -7.25 -22.58 -13.75
N VAL A 319 -8.47 -23.05 -13.48
CA VAL A 319 -8.92 -23.51 -12.18
C VAL A 319 -9.59 -24.86 -12.33
N ASP A 320 -9.10 -25.83 -11.57
CA ASP A 320 -9.75 -27.12 -11.37
C ASP A 320 -10.44 -27.10 -10.01
N TYR A 321 -11.78 -27.15 -10.03
CA TYR A 321 -12.62 -27.12 -8.84
C TYR A 321 -12.80 -28.49 -8.18
N HIS A 322 -12.21 -29.56 -8.72
CA HIS A 322 -12.40 -30.95 -8.28
C HIS A 322 -13.87 -31.39 -8.12
N CYS A 323 -14.79 -30.65 -8.76
CA CYS A 323 -16.22 -30.84 -8.70
C CYS A 323 -16.85 -30.19 -9.94
N LYS A 324 -18.12 -30.49 -10.22
CA LYS A 324 -18.90 -29.73 -11.20
C LYS A 324 -19.49 -28.51 -10.48
N PRO A 325 -19.00 -27.29 -10.72
CA PRO A 325 -19.48 -26.13 -9.99
C PRO A 325 -20.91 -25.79 -10.40
N ILE A 326 -21.73 -25.42 -9.42
CA ILE A 326 -23.11 -24.96 -9.67
C ILE A 326 -23.10 -23.61 -10.40
N LYS A 327 -22.17 -22.72 -10.01
CA LYS A 327 -21.94 -21.40 -10.61
C LYS A 327 -20.46 -21.07 -10.50
N ALA A 328 -19.84 -20.69 -11.61
CA ALA A 328 -18.47 -20.19 -11.67
C ALA A 328 -18.47 -18.82 -12.34
N SER A 329 -17.61 -17.91 -11.89
CA SER A 329 -17.37 -16.60 -12.54
C SER A 329 -16.42 -16.72 -13.74
N LEU A 330 -15.68 -17.83 -13.82
CA LEU A 330 -14.73 -18.14 -14.88
C LEU A 330 -15.41 -18.83 -16.06
N THR A 331 -14.85 -18.66 -17.25
CA THR A 331 -15.34 -19.28 -18.49
C THR A 331 -14.98 -20.76 -18.52
N LYS A 332 -15.94 -21.64 -18.81
CA LYS A 332 -15.65 -23.07 -19.03
C LYS A 332 -15.11 -23.30 -20.44
N SER A 333 -13.93 -23.89 -20.55
CA SER A 333 -13.34 -24.31 -21.83
C SER A 333 -14.01 -25.58 -22.35
N PRO A 334 -14.15 -25.75 -23.68
CA PRO A 334 -14.50 -27.05 -24.28
C PRO A 334 -13.35 -28.07 -24.22
N ASN A 335 -12.11 -27.63 -23.98
CA ASN A 335 -11.00 -28.52 -23.70
C ASN A 335 -10.97 -28.82 -22.19
N ASP A 336 -11.26 -30.07 -21.83
CA ASP A 336 -11.31 -30.52 -20.43
C ASP A 336 -9.98 -30.34 -19.68
N GLU A 337 -8.84 -30.34 -20.36
CA GLU A 337 -7.54 -30.06 -19.74
C GLU A 337 -7.45 -28.63 -19.19
N ILE A 338 -8.12 -27.67 -19.83
CA ILE A 338 -8.12 -26.26 -19.41
C ILE A 338 -9.15 -26.01 -18.31
N GLY A 339 -10.23 -26.80 -18.23
CA GLY A 339 -11.27 -26.60 -17.23
C GLY A 339 -11.90 -25.20 -17.28
N TYR A 340 -11.92 -24.50 -16.14
CA TYR A 340 -12.39 -23.11 -16.05
C TYR A 340 -11.22 -22.16 -16.17
N TYR A 341 -11.38 -21.04 -16.87
CA TYR A 341 -10.25 -20.14 -17.13
C TYR A 341 -10.62 -18.66 -17.20
N LYS A 342 -9.58 -17.84 -17.10
CA LYS A 342 -9.56 -16.41 -17.42
C LYS A 342 -8.22 -16.06 -18.07
N TYR A 343 -8.22 -15.08 -18.97
CA TYR A 343 -6.99 -14.59 -19.58
C TYR A 343 -6.18 -13.76 -18.60
N VAL A 344 -4.85 -13.94 -18.64
CA VAL A 344 -3.89 -13.02 -18.05
C VAL A 344 -3.64 -11.92 -19.07
N SER A 345 -3.79 -10.68 -18.67
CA SER A 345 -3.46 -9.49 -19.46
C SER A 345 -2.36 -8.70 -18.78
N GLY A 346 -1.59 -7.92 -19.54
CA GLY A 346 -0.55 -7.03 -18.99
C GLY A 346 -0.12 -6.00 -20.01
N ILE A 347 0.87 -5.16 -19.68
CA ILE A 347 1.39 -4.14 -20.60
C ILE A 347 2.59 -4.68 -21.35
N LYS A 348 2.53 -4.69 -22.68
CA LYS A 348 3.60 -5.16 -23.55
C LYS A 348 4.93 -4.49 -23.21
N GLY A 349 5.98 -5.31 -23.08
CA GLY A 349 7.34 -4.86 -22.77
C GLY A 349 7.52 -4.40 -21.32
N ARG A 350 6.54 -4.64 -20.45
CA ARG A 350 6.61 -4.28 -19.03
C ARG A 350 6.54 -5.51 -18.13
N ARG A 351 7.22 -5.43 -17.00
CA ARG A 351 6.99 -6.24 -15.81
C ARG A 351 5.83 -5.67 -15.02
N ILE A 352 4.92 -6.51 -14.56
CA ILE A 352 3.76 -6.08 -13.77
C ILE A 352 3.35 -7.17 -12.78
N GLU A 353 2.83 -6.73 -11.63
CA GLU A 353 2.12 -7.59 -10.68
C GLU A 353 0.61 -7.42 -10.88
N GLU A 354 -0.08 -8.53 -11.11
CA GLU A 354 -1.54 -8.58 -11.27
C GLU A 354 -2.16 -9.46 -10.19
N VAL A 355 -3.34 -9.06 -9.72
CA VAL A 355 -4.11 -9.81 -8.70
C VAL A 355 -5.43 -10.27 -9.31
N TYR A 356 -5.71 -11.56 -9.22
CA TYR A 356 -6.90 -12.18 -9.77
C TYR A 356 -7.75 -12.79 -8.65
N ASP A 357 -8.97 -12.28 -8.48
CA ASP A 357 -9.97 -12.89 -7.61
C ASP A 357 -10.52 -14.18 -8.23
N ILE A 358 -10.46 -15.27 -7.48
CA ILE A 358 -10.97 -16.59 -7.87
C ILE A 358 -12.19 -16.92 -7.02
N THR A 359 -13.37 -16.91 -7.62
CA THR A 359 -14.61 -17.28 -6.93
C THR A 359 -14.63 -18.77 -6.63
N VAL A 360 -14.86 -19.13 -5.36
CA VAL A 360 -15.06 -20.52 -4.92
C VAL A 360 -16.55 -20.90 -5.01
N PRO A 361 -16.93 -21.89 -5.84
CA PRO A 361 -18.29 -22.39 -5.91
C PRO A 361 -18.75 -23.01 -4.59
N VAL A 362 -20.04 -22.88 -4.26
CA VAL A 362 -20.60 -23.32 -2.96
C VAL A 362 -20.35 -24.80 -2.64
N ASN A 363 -20.33 -25.66 -3.66
CA ASN A 363 -20.13 -27.10 -3.52
C ASN A 363 -18.65 -27.54 -3.65
N CYS A 364 -17.72 -26.60 -3.72
CA CYS A 364 -16.31 -26.88 -3.90
C CYS A 364 -15.59 -26.87 -2.54
N THR A 365 -14.84 -27.93 -2.27
CA THR A 365 -14.04 -28.07 -1.04
C THR A 365 -12.53 -28.08 -1.31
N LYS A 366 -12.13 -28.21 -2.57
CA LYS A 366 -10.73 -28.31 -3.01
C LYS A 366 -10.57 -27.65 -4.36
N ILE A 367 -9.51 -26.87 -4.52
CA ILE A 367 -9.14 -26.33 -5.83
C ILE A 367 -7.64 -26.46 -6.06
N LYS A 368 -7.26 -26.38 -7.33
CA LYS A 368 -5.90 -26.02 -7.73
C LYS A 368 -5.98 -25.02 -8.88
N ILE A 369 -4.99 -24.15 -8.95
CA ILE A 369 -4.90 -23.09 -9.94
C ILE A 369 -3.72 -23.40 -10.84
N GLY A 370 -3.86 -23.21 -12.14
CA GLY A 370 -2.79 -23.43 -13.10
C GLY A 370 -2.50 -22.21 -13.95
N LEU A 371 -1.27 -22.13 -14.43
CA LEU A 371 -0.81 -21.12 -15.37
C LEU A 371 -0.36 -21.78 -16.67
N ARG A 372 -0.71 -21.17 -17.80
CA ARG A 372 -0.43 -21.70 -19.15
C ARG A 372 -0.25 -20.56 -20.13
N ALA A 373 0.68 -20.68 -21.09
CA ALA A 373 0.75 -19.74 -22.21
C ALA A 373 -0.45 -19.90 -23.15
N TRP A 374 -0.99 -18.79 -23.64
CA TRP A 374 -2.03 -18.80 -24.67
C TRP A 374 -1.38 -18.59 -26.05
N GLY A 375 -1.19 -19.67 -26.79
CA GLY A 375 -0.45 -19.65 -28.06
C GLY A 375 1.07 -19.78 -27.83
N ARG A 376 1.87 -18.91 -28.46
CA ARG A 376 3.34 -18.92 -28.29
C ARG A 376 3.74 -18.13 -27.03
N LYS A 377 4.85 -18.53 -26.39
CA LYS A 377 5.44 -17.97 -25.13
C LYS A 377 5.12 -16.48 -24.91
N GLY A 378 4.08 -16.18 -24.12
CA GLY A 378 3.56 -14.82 -23.98
C GLY A 378 4.12 -14.01 -22.81
N ILE A 379 4.41 -14.67 -21.69
CA ILE A 379 4.91 -14.05 -20.46
C ILE A 379 6.08 -14.82 -19.83
N VAL A 380 6.91 -14.13 -19.04
CA VAL A 380 7.87 -14.74 -18.10
C VAL A 380 7.39 -14.50 -16.70
N VAL A 381 7.06 -15.56 -15.97
CA VAL A 381 6.67 -15.48 -14.56
C VAL A 381 7.92 -15.37 -13.71
N HIS A 382 7.98 -14.34 -12.86
CA HIS A 382 9.02 -14.16 -11.85
C HIS A 382 8.57 -14.70 -10.50
N ASN A 383 7.29 -14.53 -10.18
CA ASN A 383 6.67 -15.07 -8.99
C ASN A 383 5.18 -15.29 -9.23
N ALA A 384 4.60 -16.31 -8.61
CA ALA A 384 3.16 -16.42 -8.48
C ALA A 384 2.80 -17.10 -7.16
N GLU A 385 1.82 -16.55 -6.46
CA GLU A 385 1.34 -17.07 -5.17
C GLU A 385 -0.19 -17.11 -5.16
N VAL A 386 -0.75 -18.16 -4.55
CA VAL A 386 -2.16 -18.22 -4.21
C VAL A 386 -2.33 -17.85 -2.75
N ILE A 387 -3.20 -16.90 -2.49
CA ILE A 387 -3.65 -16.55 -1.15
C ILE A 387 -5.04 -17.14 -0.95
N VAL A 388 -5.21 -17.87 0.15
CA VAL A 388 -6.50 -18.38 0.61
C VAL A 388 -6.77 -17.79 1.99
N LEU A 389 -7.79 -16.94 2.07
CA LEU A 389 -8.29 -16.42 3.34
C LEU A 389 -9.59 -17.14 3.68
N SER A 390 -9.55 -18.00 4.69
CA SER A 390 -10.72 -18.72 5.20
C SER A 390 -11.34 -17.96 6.36
N HIS A 391 -12.68 -17.97 6.44
CA HIS A 391 -13.50 -17.25 7.44
C HIS A 391 -14.21 -18.18 8.42
#